data_AF-A0A7R9SZB9-F1
#
_entry.id   AF-A0A7R9SZB9-F1
#
_cell.length_a   1.000
_cell.length_b   1.000
_cell.length_c   1.000
_cell.angle_alpha   90.00
_cell.angle_beta   90.00
_cell.angle_gamma   90.00
#
_symmetry.space_group_name_H-M   'P 1'
#
loop_
_entity.id
_entity.type
_entity.pdbx_description
1 polymer ?
#
loop_
_entity_poly.entity_id
_entity_poly.type
_entity_poly.pdbx_seq_one_letter_code
_entity_poly.pdbx_strand_id
1 'polypeptide(L)'
;MGSSDDAKSRDARERTNNFIRIQHSAHIPVGMNFLRDAALEMIPEGDRGAVGDVIRMVRSLFHYGAMEKRDRVKKDFALANVKVGEEKSVGYDGARLNPTAFEAASVDFVGEFCTMMADAEYTLLTQKEWELASAEDFLFTLPVRVDWSCHDKALLKTFLSKNPALAAGLPQFSERALVFKRGTGLAKAKGLFIMQKIEMLLSMLIKEPLLAILGQKQPVFVNANSSDSKKTFGDGKTVEDRNASVIERLTLRRLMPNIFVLFRKLFSTLEIQEPTFKEVVLLYRMARPLDDDAAGPSGCGPLIIKSYVDIPMADLEMIFPEKTVSVKLQEIIQNGIAIVVAIGTLLWAFVTGEIWTKKMQTLLIACAGKLGQSYTAINVARTRYSGMMAKDLIQKSRNAQEGMLMHLLESMEDQEIKEMLLAFVILTVRGKSMTLKEIDIECEDFLRNVFGVDCDFDIEGSMIKLLREGLVEQRAGVLYAATPLKTALALLDNKWDNIFDYNVDAVDGGREDALAKYANLHPDTVEASLRDALNSTDKERAKVVNDLKAQNDVLTKEVGELSNSLKGFNWRYS
;
A
#
# COMPACT_ATOMS: atom_id res chain seq x y z
N MET A 1 8.97 -42.33 -36.02
CA MET A 1 9.77 -42.11 -34.80
C MET A 1 10.00 -40.63 -34.45
N GLY A 2 9.32 -39.65 -35.07
CA GLY A 2 9.56 -38.21 -34.85
C GLY A 2 8.51 -37.47 -34.03
N SER A 3 7.64 -38.14 -33.25
CA SER A 3 6.53 -37.46 -32.54
C SER A 3 6.76 -37.19 -31.05
N SER A 4 7.70 -37.88 -30.39
CA SER A 4 7.92 -37.70 -28.94
C SER A 4 8.92 -36.60 -28.61
N ASP A 5 9.89 -36.36 -29.50
CA ASP A 5 10.96 -35.37 -29.25
C ASP A 5 10.49 -33.94 -29.59
N ASP A 6 9.59 -33.78 -30.56
CA ASP A 6 8.93 -32.49 -30.84
C ASP A 6 7.93 -32.10 -29.74
N ALA A 7 7.28 -33.08 -29.09
CA ALA A 7 6.41 -32.82 -27.95
C ALA A 7 7.21 -32.40 -26.71
N LYS A 8 8.34 -33.06 -26.44
CA LYS A 8 9.26 -32.68 -25.34
C LYS A 8 9.98 -31.35 -25.59
N SER A 9 10.34 -31.04 -26.84
CA SER A 9 10.99 -29.76 -27.19
C SER A 9 10.01 -28.59 -27.19
N ARG A 10 8.73 -28.82 -27.53
CA ARG A 10 7.65 -27.83 -27.35
C ARG A 10 7.31 -27.61 -25.88
N ASP A 11 7.19 -28.67 -25.07
CA ASP A 11 7.00 -28.56 -23.61
C ASP A 11 8.16 -27.79 -22.95
N ALA A 12 9.40 -27.99 -23.41
CA ALA A 12 10.57 -27.27 -22.91
C ALA A 12 10.58 -25.79 -23.34
N ARG A 13 10.16 -25.47 -24.57
CA ARG A 13 10.01 -24.08 -25.07
C ARG A 13 8.81 -23.33 -24.47
N GLU A 14 7.72 -24.03 -24.14
CA GLU A 14 6.59 -23.42 -23.41
C GLU A 14 6.95 -23.17 -21.95
N ARG A 15 7.73 -24.05 -21.30
CA ARG A 15 8.26 -23.81 -19.95
C ARG A 15 9.12 -22.55 -19.87
N THR A 16 9.95 -22.27 -20.87
CA THR A 16 10.76 -21.02 -20.90
C THR A 16 9.94 -19.74 -20.95
N ASN A 17 8.65 -19.80 -21.29
CA ASN A 17 7.75 -18.65 -21.36
C ASN A 17 6.96 -18.39 -20.06
N ASN A 18 7.05 -19.28 -19.06
CA ASN A 18 6.36 -19.10 -17.77
C ASN A 18 7.16 -18.28 -16.76
N PHE A 19 8.37 -17.87 -17.10
CA PHE A 19 9.24 -17.17 -16.18
C PHE A 19 9.07 -15.67 -16.28
N ILE A 20 8.86 -15.03 -15.14
CA ILE A 20 8.91 -13.59 -14.99
C ILE A 20 10.24 -13.26 -14.32
N ARG A 21 10.99 -12.33 -14.93
CA ARG A 21 12.15 -11.73 -14.31
C ARG A 21 11.69 -10.64 -13.37
N ILE A 22 12.09 -10.72 -12.12
CA ILE A 22 11.75 -9.78 -11.06
C ILE A 22 13.06 -9.18 -10.58
N GLN A 23 13.20 -7.86 -10.73
CA GLN A 23 14.33 -7.15 -10.15
C GLN A 23 14.23 -7.20 -8.62
N HIS A 24 15.37 -7.36 -7.97
CA HIS A 24 15.47 -7.28 -6.53
C HIS A 24 15.07 -5.88 -6.09
N SER A 25 14.41 -5.81 -4.93
CA SER A 25 14.03 -4.54 -4.33
C SER A 25 15.25 -3.96 -3.62
N ALA A 26 15.42 -2.64 -3.66
CA ALA A 26 16.40 -1.95 -2.82
C ALA A 26 16.03 -1.94 -1.33
N HIS A 27 14.73 -2.04 -1.05
CA HIS A 27 14.22 -2.19 0.31
C HIS A 27 14.87 -3.32 1.10
N ILE A 28 15.43 -2.99 2.25
CA ILE A 28 16.01 -3.90 3.24
C ILE A 28 14.92 -4.32 4.25
N PRO A 29 14.39 -5.55 4.16
CA PRO A 29 13.27 -6.03 4.98
C PRO A 29 13.73 -6.59 6.34
N VAL A 30 14.86 -6.11 6.85
CA VAL A 30 15.44 -6.53 8.14
C VAL A 30 15.17 -5.44 9.18
N GLY A 31 14.77 -5.82 10.39
CA GLY A 31 14.58 -4.86 11.47
C GLY A 31 15.91 -4.22 11.90
N MET A 32 15.91 -2.91 12.14
CA MET A 32 17.12 -2.14 12.46
C MET A 32 17.97 -2.74 13.59
N ASN A 33 17.34 -3.24 14.66
CA ASN A 33 18.07 -3.82 15.79
C ASN A 33 18.83 -5.09 15.38
N PHE A 34 18.20 -5.99 14.61
CA PHE A 34 18.86 -7.20 14.11
C PHE A 34 20.00 -6.86 13.15
N LEU A 35 19.79 -5.87 12.29
CA LEU A 35 20.81 -5.41 11.36
C LEU A 35 22.02 -4.84 12.11
N ARG A 36 21.77 -3.97 13.10
CA ARG A 36 22.81 -3.41 13.96
C ARG A 36 23.60 -4.50 14.67
N ASP A 37 22.91 -5.45 15.30
CA ASP A 37 23.57 -6.48 16.11
C ASP A 37 24.47 -7.36 15.22
N ALA A 38 23.96 -7.80 14.06
CA ALA A 38 24.76 -8.54 13.08
C ALA A 38 25.93 -7.71 12.51
N ALA A 39 25.72 -6.41 12.28
CA ALA A 39 26.78 -5.53 11.80
C ALA A 39 27.89 -5.35 12.85
N LEU A 40 27.55 -5.28 14.14
CA LEU A 40 28.52 -5.20 15.24
C LEU A 40 29.30 -6.50 15.43
N GLU A 41 28.74 -7.66 15.08
CA GLU A 41 29.47 -8.93 15.11
C GLU A 41 30.67 -8.95 14.15
N MET A 42 30.61 -8.20 13.04
CA MET A 42 31.73 -8.04 12.11
C MET A 42 32.89 -7.21 12.67
N ILE A 43 32.64 -6.42 13.71
CA ILE A 43 33.62 -5.50 14.31
C ILE A 43 34.40 -6.23 15.42
N PRO A 44 35.73 -6.01 15.54
CA PRO A 44 36.53 -6.51 16.65
C PRO A 44 35.98 -6.07 18.01
N GLU A 45 36.03 -6.94 19.03
CA GLU A 45 35.39 -6.68 20.34
C GLU A 45 35.76 -5.34 20.98
N GLY A 46 37.00 -4.88 20.81
CA GLY A 46 37.47 -3.60 21.35
C GLY A 46 36.79 -2.37 20.75
N ASP A 47 36.35 -2.44 19.50
CA ASP A 47 35.78 -1.31 18.76
C ASP A 47 34.24 -1.35 18.69
N ARG A 48 33.60 -2.46 19.09
CA ARG A 48 32.14 -2.64 19.05
C ARG A 48 31.38 -1.54 19.80
N GLY A 49 31.88 -1.13 20.96
CA GLY A 49 31.27 -0.05 21.74
C GLY A 49 31.27 1.28 20.97
N ALA A 50 32.42 1.67 20.43
CA ALA A 50 32.59 2.91 19.68
C ALA A 50 31.74 2.92 18.39
N VAL A 51 31.71 1.81 17.64
CA VAL A 51 30.85 1.70 16.44
C VAL A 51 29.38 1.73 16.82
N GLY A 52 28.99 1.08 17.92
CA GLY A 52 27.63 1.13 18.45
C GLY A 52 27.19 2.55 18.80
N ASP A 53 28.09 3.35 19.38
CA ASP A 53 27.85 4.76 19.67
C ASP A 53 27.72 5.60 18.39
N VAL A 54 28.58 5.40 17.38
CA VAL A 54 28.43 6.05 16.06
C VAL A 54 27.05 5.76 15.48
N ILE A 55 26.63 4.49 15.46
CA ILE A 55 25.31 4.09 14.92
C ILE A 55 24.18 4.79 15.70
N ARG A 56 24.27 4.81 17.02
CA ARG A 56 23.27 5.44 17.89
C ARG A 56 23.18 6.94 17.64
N MET A 57 24.31 7.63 17.53
CA MET A 57 24.36 9.08 17.31
C MET A 57 23.86 9.46 15.92
N VAL A 58 24.28 8.73 14.87
CA VAL A 58 23.77 8.91 13.51
C VAL A 58 22.25 8.76 13.50
N ARG A 59 21.73 7.67 14.07
CA ARG A 59 20.28 7.45 14.15
C ARG A 59 19.55 8.60 14.85
N SER A 60 20.08 9.10 15.97
CA SER A 60 19.47 10.22 16.71
C SER A 60 19.47 11.52 15.91
N LEU A 61 20.59 11.85 15.26
CA LEU A 61 20.73 13.07 14.45
C LEU A 61 19.79 13.06 13.25
N PHE A 62 19.73 11.94 12.53
CA PHE A 62 18.85 11.80 11.36
C PHE A 62 17.37 11.81 11.75
N HIS A 63 17.01 11.14 12.84
CA HIS A 63 15.64 11.18 13.35
C HIS A 63 15.22 12.61 13.73
N TYR A 64 16.11 13.38 14.37
CA TYR A 64 15.85 14.78 14.67
C TYR A 64 15.69 15.62 13.40
N GLY A 65 16.61 15.49 12.44
CA GLY A 65 16.55 16.23 11.17
C GLY A 65 15.30 15.93 10.33
N ALA A 66 14.74 14.72 10.48
CA ALA A 66 13.51 14.33 9.79
C ALA A 66 12.23 14.90 10.45
N MET A 67 12.29 15.39 11.69
CA MET A 67 11.13 15.89 12.42
C MET A 67 10.43 17.06 11.72
N GLU A 68 11.19 18.02 11.18
CA GLU A 68 10.61 19.15 10.43
C GLU A 68 9.96 18.71 9.12
N LYS A 69 10.59 17.77 8.39
CA LYS A 69 10.01 17.17 7.17
C LYS A 69 8.70 16.46 7.52
N ARG A 70 8.68 15.67 8.60
CA ARG A 70 7.50 14.95 9.08
C ARG A 70 6.34 15.90 9.40
N ASP A 71 6.60 16.94 10.17
CA ASP A 71 5.57 17.88 10.61
C ASP A 71 5.03 18.71 9.42
N ARG A 72 5.89 19.07 8.47
CA ARG A 72 5.49 19.72 7.21
C ARG A 72 4.58 18.82 6.38
N VAL A 73 4.99 17.59 6.08
CA VAL A 73 4.19 16.70 5.22
C VAL A 73 2.83 16.39 5.86
N LYS A 74 2.80 16.22 7.19
CA LYS A 74 1.55 16.04 7.94
C LYS A 74 0.61 17.22 7.77
N LYS A 75 1.15 18.44 7.87
CA LYS A 75 0.38 19.67 7.65
C LYS A 75 -0.15 19.75 6.22
N ASP A 76 0.68 19.43 5.24
CA ASP A 76 0.30 19.48 3.81
C ASP A 76 -0.74 18.40 3.46
N PHE A 77 -0.65 17.23 4.07
CA PHE A 77 -1.68 16.19 3.95
C PHE A 77 -3.01 16.62 4.55
N ALA A 78 -2.98 17.24 5.74
CA ALA A 78 -4.19 17.79 6.36
C ALA A 78 -4.79 18.91 5.51
N LEU A 79 -3.96 19.76 4.91
CA LEU A 79 -4.39 20.81 3.98
C LEU A 79 -5.02 20.24 2.71
N ALA A 80 -4.46 19.19 2.12
CA ALA A 80 -5.01 18.51 0.95
C ALA A 80 -6.34 17.77 1.21
N ASN A 81 -6.68 17.56 2.49
CA ASN A 81 -7.91 16.90 2.95
C ASN A 81 -8.84 17.80 3.75
N VAL A 82 -8.59 19.12 3.77
CA VAL A 82 -9.43 20.07 4.50
C VAL A 82 -10.85 20.10 3.90
N LYS A 83 -11.86 20.12 4.77
CA LYS A 83 -13.26 20.26 4.39
C LYS A 83 -13.70 21.72 4.47
N VAL A 84 -14.65 22.11 3.63
CA VAL A 84 -15.28 23.44 3.71
C VAL A 84 -15.91 23.61 5.10
N GLY A 85 -15.56 24.69 5.79
CA GLY A 85 -15.98 24.99 7.16
C GLY A 85 -15.01 24.52 8.26
N GLU A 86 -13.99 23.72 7.91
CA GLU A 86 -12.96 23.22 8.83
C GLU A 86 -11.59 23.90 8.62
N GLU A 87 -11.52 25.02 7.90
CA GLU A 87 -10.25 25.66 7.50
C GLU A 87 -9.39 26.10 8.69
N LYS A 88 -10.04 26.43 9.82
CA LYS A 88 -9.36 26.78 11.06
C LYS A 88 -8.59 25.61 11.67
N SER A 89 -8.99 24.37 11.42
CA SER A 89 -8.33 23.17 11.95
C SER A 89 -6.92 22.97 11.36
N VAL A 90 -6.71 23.47 10.14
CA VAL A 90 -5.41 23.43 9.44
C VAL A 90 -4.62 24.73 9.58
N GLY A 91 -5.10 25.67 10.42
CA GLY A 91 -4.41 26.93 10.71
C GLY A 91 -4.52 28.00 9.62
N TYR A 92 -5.50 27.89 8.72
CA TYR A 92 -5.78 28.89 7.68
C TYR A 92 -7.06 29.65 7.98
N ASP A 93 -7.10 30.94 7.64
CA ASP A 93 -8.36 31.68 7.62
C ASP A 93 -9.18 31.26 6.39
N GLY A 94 -10.51 31.33 6.49
CA GLY A 94 -11.42 30.92 5.40
C GLY A 94 -11.31 31.79 4.13
N ALA A 95 -10.57 32.91 4.17
CA ALA A 95 -10.34 33.76 3.00
C ALA A 95 -9.04 33.39 2.24
N ARG A 96 -8.05 32.79 2.92
CA ARG A 96 -6.78 32.34 2.34
C ARG A 96 -6.91 31.04 1.56
N LEU A 97 -7.87 30.19 1.92
CA LEU A 97 -8.00 28.85 1.37
C LEU A 97 -9.02 28.82 0.23
N ASN A 98 -8.68 29.51 -0.87
CA ASN A 98 -9.48 29.51 -2.09
C ASN A 98 -9.30 28.20 -2.89
N PRO A 99 -10.22 27.85 -3.81
CA PRO A 99 -10.14 26.60 -4.58
C PRO A 99 -8.81 26.41 -5.32
N THR A 100 -8.27 27.48 -5.91
CA THR A 100 -7.01 27.42 -6.67
C THR A 100 -5.80 27.14 -5.77
N ALA A 101 -5.73 27.79 -4.61
CA ALA A 101 -4.67 27.59 -3.63
C ALA A 101 -4.72 26.18 -3.02
N PHE A 102 -5.93 25.67 -2.76
CA PHE A 102 -6.15 24.30 -2.30
C PHE A 102 -5.68 23.26 -3.34
N GLU A 103 -6.00 23.46 -4.62
CA GLU A 103 -5.52 22.58 -5.69
C GLU A 103 -4.00 22.62 -5.86
N ALA A 104 -3.39 23.81 -5.77
CA ALA A 104 -1.94 23.96 -5.83
C ALA A 104 -1.25 23.21 -4.68
N ALA A 105 -1.71 23.42 -3.44
CA ALA A 105 -1.20 22.71 -2.27
C ALA A 105 -1.39 21.19 -2.37
N SER A 106 -2.53 20.73 -2.91
CA SER A 106 -2.77 19.31 -3.15
C SER A 106 -1.77 18.72 -4.16
N VAL A 107 -1.44 19.43 -5.23
CA VAL A 107 -0.43 19.00 -6.22
C VAL A 107 0.97 18.97 -5.60
N ASP A 108 1.30 19.97 -4.78
CA ASP A 108 2.59 20.06 -4.12
C ASP A 108 2.76 18.90 -3.11
N PHE A 109 1.71 18.59 -2.34
CA PHE A 109 1.67 17.40 -1.48
C PHE A 109 1.90 16.10 -2.26
N VAL A 110 1.24 15.90 -3.42
CA VAL A 110 1.46 14.70 -4.25
C VAL A 110 2.93 14.60 -4.69
N GLY A 111 3.56 15.73 -5.01
CA GLY A 111 4.98 15.79 -5.33
C GLY A 111 5.87 15.36 -4.17
N GLU A 112 5.67 15.95 -2.99
CA GLU A 112 6.44 15.59 -1.80
C GLU A 112 6.20 14.14 -1.37
N PHE A 113 4.96 13.65 -1.51
CA PHE A 113 4.61 12.26 -1.29
C PHE A 113 5.35 11.33 -2.25
N CYS A 114 5.43 11.65 -3.55
CA CYS A 114 6.19 10.82 -4.51
C CYS A 114 7.68 10.76 -4.16
N THR A 115 8.28 11.89 -3.74
CA THR A 115 9.68 11.93 -3.29
C THR A 115 9.87 11.08 -2.03
N MET A 116 9.00 11.23 -1.04
CA MET A 116 9.03 10.39 0.17
C MET A 116 8.91 8.90 -0.15
N MET A 117 8.05 8.53 -1.09
CA MET A 117 7.90 7.14 -1.51
C MET A 117 9.18 6.62 -2.16
N ALA A 118 9.85 7.43 -3.00
CA ALA A 118 11.14 7.07 -3.58
C ALA A 118 12.22 6.91 -2.50
N ASP A 119 12.35 7.88 -1.57
CA ASP A 119 13.26 7.82 -0.42
C ASP A 119 13.00 6.61 0.50
N ALA A 120 11.79 6.01 0.44
CA ALA A 120 11.41 4.81 1.17
C ALA A 120 11.52 3.51 0.34
N GLU A 121 12.21 3.55 -0.79
CA GLU A 121 12.41 2.44 -1.74
C GLU A 121 11.11 1.88 -2.35
N TYR A 122 10.11 2.75 -2.56
CA TYR A 122 8.96 2.42 -3.38
C TYR A 122 9.17 2.84 -4.83
N THR A 123 8.73 1.97 -5.74
CA THR A 123 8.67 2.27 -7.17
C THR A 123 7.24 2.44 -7.62
N LEU A 124 7.00 3.35 -8.55
CA LEU A 124 5.69 3.45 -9.20
C LEU A 124 5.47 2.24 -10.12
N LEU A 125 4.23 1.77 -10.16
CA LEU A 125 3.82 0.74 -11.10
C LEU A 125 3.95 1.27 -12.54
N THR A 126 4.62 0.52 -13.40
CA THR A 126 4.79 0.88 -14.82
C THR A 126 3.67 0.31 -15.69
N GLN A 127 3.45 0.88 -16.88
CA GLN A 127 2.48 0.35 -17.84
C GLN A 127 2.80 -1.11 -18.23
N LYS A 128 4.09 -1.47 -18.36
CA LYS A 128 4.51 -2.85 -18.68
C LYS A 128 4.12 -3.84 -17.56
N GLU A 129 4.33 -3.46 -16.30
CA GLU A 129 3.95 -4.28 -15.15
C GLU A 129 2.44 -4.39 -15.00
N TRP A 130 1.70 -3.31 -15.27
CA TRP A 130 0.24 -3.34 -15.31
C TRP A 130 -0.29 -4.28 -16.40
N GLU A 131 0.25 -4.22 -17.62
CA GLU A 131 -0.15 -5.12 -18.70
C GLU A 131 0.13 -6.59 -18.36
N LEU A 132 1.27 -6.87 -17.71
CA LEU A 132 1.63 -8.21 -17.26
C LEU A 132 0.69 -8.71 -16.13
N ALA A 133 0.34 -7.81 -15.21
CA ALA A 133 -0.61 -8.06 -14.14
C ALA A 133 -2.00 -8.39 -14.70
N SER A 134 -2.58 -7.50 -15.51
CA SER A 134 -3.93 -7.65 -16.06
C SER A 134 -4.09 -8.74 -17.13
N ALA A 135 -3.01 -9.38 -17.57
CA ALA A 135 -3.07 -10.43 -18.60
C ALA A 135 -3.62 -11.77 -18.09
N GLU A 136 -3.46 -12.07 -16.80
CA GLU A 136 -3.84 -13.36 -16.23
C GLU A 136 -4.45 -13.20 -14.84
N ASP A 137 -5.44 -14.04 -14.52
CA ASP A 137 -6.08 -14.07 -13.21
C ASP A 137 -5.40 -15.12 -12.29
N PHE A 138 -5.25 -14.82 -10.99
CA PHE A 138 -4.67 -15.76 -10.03
C PHE A 138 -5.73 -16.48 -9.19
N LEU A 139 -6.41 -15.79 -8.28
CA LEU A 139 -7.41 -16.39 -7.37
C LEU A 139 -8.86 -16.10 -7.80
N PHE A 140 -9.10 -14.96 -8.44
CA PHE A 140 -10.44 -14.45 -8.72
C PHE A 140 -10.73 -14.49 -10.23
N THR A 141 -11.55 -15.45 -10.68
CA THR A 141 -11.88 -15.62 -12.10
C THR A 141 -13.04 -14.75 -12.60
N LEU A 142 -13.55 -13.83 -11.77
CA LEU A 142 -14.58 -12.90 -12.23
C LEU A 142 -13.92 -11.63 -12.71
N PRO A 143 -14.16 -11.19 -13.96
CA PRO A 143 -13.62 -9.93 -14.44
C PRO A 143 -14.12 -8.81 -13.54
N VAL A 144 -13.18 -8.18 -12.83
CA VAL A 144 -13.42 -7.02 -12.00
C VAL A 144 -13.14 -5.80 -12.87
N ARG A 145 -14.13 -4.93 -13.04
CA ARG A 145 -13.90 -3.64 -13.69
C ARG A 145 -13.94 -2.54 -12.64
N VAL A 146 -12.83 -1.82 -12.54
CA VAL A 146 -12.72 -0.60 -11.73
C VAL A 146 -13.60 0.48 -12.35
N ASP A 147 -14.48 1.06 -11.55
CA ASP A 147 -15.23 2.24 -11.96
C ASP A 147 -14.36 3.49 -11.79
N TRP A 148 -13.81 3.96 -12.89
CA TRP A 148 -12.94 5.14 -12.89
C TRP A 148 -13.72 6.47 -12.82
N SER A 149 -15.05 6.43 -12.86
CA SER A 149 -15.89 7.65 -12.90
C SER A 149 -15.98 8.37 -11.56
N CYS A 150 -15.78 7.64 -10.46
CA CYS A 150 -15.79 8.21 -9.10
C CYS A 150 -14.47 8.87 -8.69
N HIS A 151 -13.41 8.73 -9.49
CA HIS A 151 -12.08 9.28 -9.18
C HIS A 151 -11.91 10.67 -9.81
N ASP A 152 -11.31 11.58 -9.05
CA ASP A 152 -10.90 12.85 -9.60
C ASP A 152 -9.69 12.66 -10.54
N LYS A 153 -9.81 13.25 -11.74
CA LYS A 153 -8.77 13.25 -12.74
C LYS A 153 -7.91 14.52 -12.69
N ALA A 154 -8.43 15.63 -12.14
CA ALA A 154 -7.80 16.93 -12.25
C ALA A 154 -6.46 17.01 -11.50
N LEU A 155 -6.39 16.48 -10.28
CA LEU A 155 -5.20 16.53 -9.43
C LEU A 155 -3.98 15.89 -10.10
N LEU A 156 -4.09 14.59 -10.36
CA LEU A 156 -2.96 13.79 -10.85
C LEU A 156 -2.63 14.14 -12.30
N LYS A 157 -3.62 14.50 -13.12
CA LYS A 157 -3.35 15.04 -14.45
C LYS A 157 -2.50 16.32 -14.38
N THR A 158 -2.82 17.23 -13.46
CA THR A 158 -2.04 18.47 -13.27
C THR A 158 -0.62 18.14 -12.79
N PHE A 159 -0.48 17.28 -11.78
CA PHE A 159 0.82 16.82 -11.29
C PHE A 159 1.68 16.16 -12.37
N LEU A 160 1.11 15.23 -13.16
CA LEU A 160 1.81 14.52 -14.22
C LEU A 160 2.18 15.45 -15.39
N SER A 161 1.36 16.45 -15.69
CA SER A 161 1.68 17.45 -16.72
C SER A 161 2.89 18.31 -16.36
N LYS A 162 3.13 18.57 -15.05
CA LYS A 162 4.34 19.23 -14.55
C LYS A 162 5.57 18.32 -14.60
N ASN A 163 5.37 16.99 -14.66
CA ASN A 163 6.43 15.97 -14.57
C ASN A 163 6.37 14.99 -15.77
N PRO A 164 6.64 15.44 -17.01
CA PRO A 164 6.44 14.62 -18.21
C PRO A 164 7.34 13.38 -18.28
N ALA A 165 8.54 13.45 -17.70
CA ALA A 165 9.46 12.32 -17.63
C ALA A 165 8.87 11.17 -16.79
N LEU A 166 8.19 11.50 -15.70
CA LEU A 166 7.50 10.53 -14.85
C LEU A 166 6.29 9.92 -15.60
N ALA A 167 5.51 10.75 -16.29
CA ALA A 167 4.28 10.34 -16.96
C ALA A 167 4.51 9.31 -18.10
N ALA A 168 5.66 9.34 -18.77
CA ALA A 168 5.92 8.50 -19.95
C ALA A 168 5.93 6.98 -19.67
N GLY A 169 6.26 6.56 -18.45
CA GLY A 169 6.34 5.14 -18.06
C GLY A 169 5.11 4.61 -17.33
N LEU A 170 4.17 5.49 -16.97
CA LEU A 170 3.07 5.17 -16.06
C LEU A 170 1.84 4.59 -16.79
N PRO A 171 1.02 3.80 -16.07
CA PRO A 171 -0.22 3.29 -16.59
C PRO A 171 -1.21 4.36 -17.07
N GLN A 172 -2.07 4.01 -18.02
CA GLN A 172 -3.12 4.91 -18.50
C GLN A 172 -4.06 5.43 -17.40
N PHE A 173 -4.22 4.67 -16.31
CA PHE A 173 -5.05 5.07 -15.18
C PHE A 173 -4.33 6.03 -14.20
N SER A 174 -3.04 6.31 -14.37
CA SER A 174 -2.25 7.12 -13.43
C SER A 174 -2.70 8.58 -13.31
N GLU A 175 -3.49 9.07 -14.26
CA GLU A 175 -4.20 10.35 -14.13
C GLU A 175 -5.32 10.33 -13.07
N ARG A 176 -5.65 9.16 -12.50
CA ARG A 176 -6.74 8.97 -11.50
C ARG A 176 -6.27 8.31 -10.21
N ALA A 177 -5.27 7.44 -10.28
CA ALA A 177 -4.68 6.80 -9.10
C ALA A 177 -3.21 6.46 -9.33
N LEU A 178 -2.37 6.74 -8.33
CA LEU A 178 -0.98 6.29 -8.32
C LEU A 178 -0.85 5.01 -7.48
N VAL A 179 -0.15 4.03 -8.03
CA VAL A 179 0.14 2.76 -7.36
C VAL A 179 1.63 2.66 -7.18
N PHE A 180 2.06 2.62 -5.94
CA PHE A 180 3.44 2.40 -5.54
C PHE A 180 3.59 0.98 -5.03
N LYS A 181 4.74 0.37 -5.28
CA LYS A 181 5.05 -1.00 -4.89
C LYS A 181 6.44 -1.09 -4.30
N ARG A 182 6.60 -2.01 -3.34
CA ARG A 182 7.88 -2.29 -2.69
C ARG A 182 7.95 -3.76 -2.30
N GLY A 183 9.12 -4.36 -2.49
CA GLY A 183 9.39 -5.75 -2.19
C GLY A 183 8.60 -6.74 -3.05
N THR A 184 9.13 -7.95 -3.17
CA THR A 184 8.55 -9.00 -3.99
C THR A 184 8.42 -10.29 -3.19
N GLY A 185 7.38 -11.06 -3.48
CA GLY A 185 7.05 -12.28 -2.76
C GLY A 185 6.45 -13.32 -3.69
N LEU A 186 6.04 -14.44 -3.09
CA LEU A 186 5.43 -15.56 -3.79
C LEU A 186 4.14 -15.96 -3.08
N ALA A 187 3.00 -15.81 -3.77
CA ALA A 187 1.75 -16.41 -3.35
C ALA A 187 1.65 -17.81 -3.93
N LYS A 188 1.25 -18.76 -3.08
CA LYS A 188 0.92 -20.14 -3.49
C LYS A 188 -0.47 -20.49 -3.01
N ALA A 189 -1.25 -21.12 -3.88
CA ALA A 189 -2.55 -21.65 -3.49
C ALA A 189 -2.72 -23.06 -4.07
N LYS A 190 -3.26 -23.98 -3.25
CA LYS A 190 -3.49 -25.37 -3.64
C LYS A 190 -4.96 -25.70 -3.48
N GLY A 191 -5.56 -26.24 -4.54
CA GLY A 191 -6.99 -26.52 -4.53
C GLY A 191 -7.46 -27.28 -5.76
N LEU A 192 -8.73 -27.70 -5.71
CA LEU A 192 -9.40 -28.36 -6.84
C LEU A 192 -9.86 -27.35 -7.91
N PHE A 193 -10.15 -26.10 -7.51
CA PHE A 193 -10.54 -24.99 -8.39
C PHE A 193 -11.62 -25.33 -9.44
N ILE A 194 -12.60 -26.18 -9.09
CA ILE A 194 -13.57 -26.75 -10.05
C ILE A 194 -14.39 -25.65 -10.74
N MET A 195 -14.91 -24.68 -9.97
CA MET A 195 -15.71 -23.59 -10.53
C MET A 195 -14.88 -22.71 -11.48
N GLN A 196 -13.63 -22.43 -11.12
CA GLN A 196 -12.69 -21.67 -11.93
C GLN A 196 -12.36 -22.38 -13.25
N LYS A 197 -12.16 -23.70 -13.20
CA LYS A 197 -11.91 -24.52 -14.40
C LYS A 197 -13.11 -24.56 -15.34
N ILE A 198 -14.33 -24.64 -14.82
CA ILE A 198 -15.57 -24.58 -15.63
C ILE A 198 -15.69 -23.21 -16.31
N GLU A 199 -15.49 -22.12 -15.57
CA GLU A 199 -15.54 -20.77 -16.13
C GLU A 199 -14.48 -20.56 -17.21
N MET A 200 -13.26 -21.06 -16.98
CA MET A 200 -12.17 -21.02 -17.96
C MET A 200 -12.51 -21.83 -19.21
N LEU A 201 -13.09 -23.03 -19.06
CA LEU A 201 -13.53 -23.84 -20.19
C LEU A 201 -14.56 -23.11 -21.06
N LEU A 202 -15.56 -22.49 -20.43
CA LEU A 202 -16.57 -21.69 -21.12
C LEU A 202 -15.93 -20.48 -21.83
N SER A 203 -14.95 -19.82 -21.19
CA SER A 203 -14.23 -18.70 -21.79
C SER A 203 -13.49 -19.12 -23.06
N MET A 204 -12.77 -20.25 -23.00
CA MET A 204 -12.02 -20.79 -24.14
C MET A 204 -12.92 -21.24 -25.29
N LEU A 205 -14.08 -21.82 -24.99
CA LEU A 205 -14.99 -22.35 -26.02
C LEU A 205 -15.85 -21.28 -26.68
N ILE A 206 -16.17 -20.18 -25.98
CA ILE A 206 -17.22 -19.25 -26.41
C ILE A 206 -16.71 -17.81 -26.44
N LYS A 207 -16.15 -17.29 -25.34
CA LYS A 207 -15.75 -15.88 -25.23
C LYS A 207 -14.58 -15.54 -26.16
N GLU A 208 -13.53 -16.36 -26.15
CA GLU A 208 -12.33 -16.13 -26.97
C GLU A 208 -12.60 -16.18 -28.49
N PRO A 209 -13.30 -17.20 -29.02
CA PRO A 209 -13.68 -17.22 -30.44
C PRO A 209 -14.56 -16.03 -30.81
N LEU A 210 -15.52 -15.66 -29.96
CA LEU A 210 -16.41 -14.53 -30.20
C LEU A 210 -15.66 -13.19 -30.25
N LEU A 211 -14.77 -12.94 -29.30
CA LEU A 211 -13.92 -11.75 -29.27
C LEU A 211 -12.96 -11.70 -30.48
N ALA A 212 -12.45 -12.85 -30.90
CA ALA A 212 -11.60 -12.95 -32.09
C ALA A 212 -12.36 -12.59 -33.38
N ILE A 213 -13.65 -12.98 -33.49
CA ILE A 213 -14.54 -12.58 -34.59
C ILE A 213 -14.82 -11.07 -34.56
N LEU A 214 -14.99 -10.50 -33.36
CA LEU A 214 -15.22 -9.05 -33.15
C LEU A 214 -13.96 -8.18 -33.30
N GLY A 215 -12.80 -8.76 -33.66
CA GLY A 215 -11.54 -8.03 -33.82
C GLY A 215 -10.89 -7.57 -32.50
N GLN A 216 -11.43 -7.98 -31.35
CA GLN A 216 -10.92 -7.65 -30.01
C GLN A 216 -10.10 -8.81 -29.43
N LYS A 217 -9.05 -9.25 -30.13
CA LYS A 217 -8.18 -10.32 -29.64
C LYS A 217 -7.39 -9.85 -28.43
N GLN A 218 -7.65 -10.43 -27.26
CA GLN A 218 -6.81 -10.23 -26.07
C GLN A 218 -5.64 -11.23 -26.09
N PRO A 219 -4.40 -10.81 -25.74
CA PRO A 219 -3.30 -11.74 -25.59
C PRO A 219 -3.59 -12.70 -24.44
N VAL A 220 -3.58 -14.00 -24.72
CA VAL A 220 -3.88 -15.06 -23.74
C VAL A 220 -2.72 -15.27 -22.76
N PHE A 221 -1.50 -15.06 -23.23
CA PHE A 221 -0.28 -15.10 -22.43
C PHE A 221 0.54 -13.87 -22.78
N VAL A 222 0.88 -13.08 -21.79
CA VAL A 222 1.90 -12.03 -21.92
C VAL A 222 3.15 -12.58 -21.25
N ASN A 223 4.17 -12.86 -22.05
CA ASN A 223 5.47 -13.26 -21.52
C ASN A 223 6.29 -11.99 -21.35
N ALA A 224 6.92 -11.83 -20.18
CA ALA A 224 7.97 -10.83 -20.03
C ALA A 224 9.09 -11.23 -21.00
N ASN A 225 9.28 -10.45 -22.08
CA ASN A 225 10.33 -10.72 -23.04
C ASN A 225 11.69 -10.76 -22.31
N SER A 226 12.31 -11.93 -22.28
CA SER A 226 13.71 -12.09 -21.86
C SER A 226 14.70 -11.45 -22.84
N SER A 227 14.21 -10.85 -23.94
CA SER A 227 15.02 -10.24 -24.99
C SER A 227 15.53 -8.83 -24.69
N ASP A 228 14.97 -8.10 -23.71
CA ASP A 228 15.46 -6.75 -23.33
C ASP A 228 16.82 -6.82 -22.58
N SER A 229 17.37 -8.01 -22.34
CA SER A 229 18.63 -8.20 -21.60
C SER A 229 19.86 -8.55 -22.44
N LYS A 230 19.72 -8.82 -23.75
CA LYS A 230 20.91 -8.99 -24.61
C LYS A 230 21.47 -7.61 -25.01
N LYS A 231 22.03 -6.88 -24.04
CA LYS A 231 23.14 -5.98 -24.35
C LYS A 231 24.35 -6.86 -24.63
N THR A 232 24.52 -7.25 -25.90
CA THR A 232 25.76 -7.83 -26.40
C THR A 232 26.87 -6.79 -26.25
N PHE A 233 27.61 -6.85 -25.14
CA PHE A 233 29.01 -6.48 -25.15
C PHE A 233 29.81 -7.72 -25.56
N GLY A 234 30.85 -7.50 -26.37
CA GLY A 234 31.64 -8.57 -26.98
C GLY A 234 32.09 -9.62 -25.98
N ASP A 235 32.06 -10.87 -26.45
CA ASP A 235 32.59 -12.08 -25.83
C ASP A 235 31.70 -12.80 -24.80
N GLY A 236 30.75 -13.59 -25.32
CA GLY A 236 30.57 -15.01 -24.95
C GLY A 236 30.18 -15.42 -23.53
N LYS A 237 30.10 -14.54 -22.54
CA LYS A 237 29.62 -14.85 -21.18
C LYS A 237 28.25 -14.22 -20.96
N THR A 238 27.22 -15.04 -20.79
CA THR A 238 25.95 -14.60 -20.21
C THR A 238 26.22 -14.15 -18.78
N VAL A 239 26.30 -12.84 -18.56
CA VAL A 239 26.33 -12.27 -17.22
C VAL A 239 24.93 -12.49 -16.64
N GLU A 240 24.81 -13.38 -15.66
CA GLU A 240 23.63 -13.44 -14.80
C GLU A 240 23.53 -12.07 -14.11
N ASP A 241 22.39 -11.41 -14.27
CA ASP A 241 22.15 -10.14 -13.57
C ASP A 241 21.94 -10.47 -12.09
N ARG A 242 22.90 -10.09 -11.25
CA ARG A 242 22.91 -10.43 -9.81
C ARG A 242 21.65 -9.92 -9.09
N ASN A 243 21.07 -8.84 -9.61
CA ASN A 243 20.00 -8.08 -8.95
C ASN A 243 18.63 -8.45 -9.53
N ALA A 244 18.48 -9.66 -10.11
CA ALA A 244 17.20 -10.15 -10.58
C ALA A 244 17.02 -11.65 -10.34
N SER A 245 15.84 -12.02 -9.84
CA SER A 245 15.40 -13.41 -9.73
C SER A 245 14.42 -13.77 -10.84
N VAL A 246 14.45 -15.04 -11.24
CA VAL A 246 13.55 -15.57 -12.27
C VAL A 246 12.55 -16.47 -11.58
N ILE A 247 11.29 -16.04 -11.55
CA ILE A 247 10.21 -16.75 -10.86
C ILE A 247 9.25 -17.34 -11.89
N GLU A 248 8.89 -18.62 -11.71
CA GLU A 248 7.87 -19.26 -12.53
C GLU A 248 6.46 -18.80 -12.12
N ARG A 249 5.71 -18.29 -13.09
CA ARG A 249 4.29 -17.95 -12.98
C ARG A 249 3.47 -19.19 -13.34
N LEU A 250 2.69 -19.68 -12.38
CA LEU A 250 1.83 -20.86 -12.52
C LEU A 250 0.37 -20.48 -12.26
N THR A 251 -0.26 -19.79 -13.22
CA THR A 251 -1.70 -19.52 -13.19
C THR A 251 -2.51 -20.72 -13.69
N LEU A 252 -3.82 -20.75 -13.39
CA LEU A 252 -4.70 -21.82 -13.89
C LEU A 252 -4.67 -21.92 -15.43
N ARG A 253 -4.58 -20.77 -16.11
CA ARG A 253 -4.52 -20.70 -17.58
C ARG A 253 -3.22 -21.29 -18.12
N ARG A 254 -2.08 -21.07 -17.45
CA ARG A 254 -0.77 -21.64 -17.84
C ARG A 254 -0.67 -23.14 -17.56
N LEU A 255 -1.25 -23.64 -16.47
CA LEU A 255 -1.26 -25.08 -16.14
C LEU A 255 -2.15 -25.91 -17.07
N MET A 256 -3.13 -25.27 -17.72
CA MET A 256 -4.11 -25.89 -18.61
C MET A 256 -4.30 -25.02 -19.87
N PRO A 257 -3.30 -24.96 -20.76
CA PRO A 257 -3.32 -24.07 -21.93
C PRO A 257 -4.35 -24.49 -22.99
N ASN A 258 -4.73 -25.77 -22.99
CA ASN A 258 -5.64 -26.37 -23.97
C ASN A 258 -6.84 -27.03 -23.29
N ILE A 259 -7.98 -26.99 -23.97
CA ILE A 259 -9.25 -27.57 -23.53
C ILE A 259 -9.10 -29.07 -23.15
N PHE A 260 -8.31 -29.84 -23.90
CA PHE A 260 -8.08 -31.26 -23.61
C PHE A 260 -7.38 -31.49 -22.26
N VAL A 261 -6.38 -30.65 -21.94
CA VAL A 261 -5.65 -30.71 -20.66
C VAL A 261 -6.57 -30.30 -19.51
N LEU A 262 -7.42 -29.28 -19.73
CA LEU A 262 -8.43 -28.84 -18.77
C LEU A 262 -9.38 -29.99 -18.41
N PHE A 263 -9.96 -30.69 -19.40
CA PHE A 263 -10.85 -31.83 -19.15
C PHE A 263 -10.16 -32.95 -18.37
N ARG A 264 -8.91 -33.30 -18.72
CA ARG A 264 -8.15 -34.33 -18.02
C ARG A 264 -7.85 -33.95 -16.57
N LYS A 265 -7.60 -32.66 -16.31
CA LYS A 265 -7.24 -32.12 -14.99
C LYS A 265 -8.42 -31.49 -14.24
N LEU A 266 -9.66 -31.68 -14.69
CA LEU A 266 -10.83 -31.00 -14.13
C LEU A 266 -11.00 -31.29 -12.62
N PHE A 267 -10.81 -32.54 -12.23
CA PHE A 267 -10.95 -33.01 -10.84
C PHE A 267 -9.61 -33.18 -10.11
N SER A 268 -8.48 -32.76 -10.71
CA SER A 268 -7.18 -32.85 -10.05
C SER A 268 -6.92 -31.63 -9.16
N THR A 269 -6.23 -31.84 -8.05
CA THR A 269 -5.65 -30.76 -7.25
C THR A 269 -4.52 -30.11 -8.05
N LEU A 270 -4.50 -28.78 -8.06
CA LEU A 270 -3.45 -27.98 -8.69
C LEU A 270 -2.84 -27.05 -7.66
N GLU A 271 -1.55 -26.78 -7.82
CA GLU A 271 -0.83 -25.75 -7.09
C GLU A 271 -0.57 -24.61 -8.06
N ILE A 272 -1.13 -23.46 -7.77
CA ILE A 272 -0.91 -22.22 -8.51
C ILE A 272 0.07 -21.35 -7.74
N GLN A 273 0.91 -20.63 -8.48
CA GLN A 273 1.93 -19.74 -7.93
C GLN A 273 1.95 -18.44 -8.73
N GLU A 274 1.99 -17.32 -8.00
CA GLU A 274 2.01 -15.98 -8.58
C GLU A 274 2.96 -15.09 -7.77
N PRO A 275 3.79 -14.27 -8.43
CA PRO A 275 4.54 -13.23 -7.74
C PRO A 275 3.60 -12.25 -7.02
N THR A 276 3.98 -11.82 -5.83
CA THR A 276 3.25 -10.79 -5.07
C THR A 276 4.10 -9.53 -4.94
N PHE A 277 3.44 -8.38 -4.88
CA PHE A 277 4.03 -7.19 -4.29
C PHE A 277 3.89 -7.32 -2.77
N LYS A 278 5.01 -7.21 -2.05
CA LYS A 278 5.02 -7.32 -0.59
C LYS A 278 4.24 -6.20 0.05
N GLU A 279 4.45 -4.98 -0.43
CA GLU A 279 3.72 -3.79 -0.02
C GLU A 279 3.29 -3.00 -1.24
N VAL A 280 2.04 -2.55 -1.23
CA VAL A 280 1.43 -1.72 -2.28
C VAL A 280 0.77 -0.52 -1.61
N VAL A 281 1.05 0.68 -2.10
CA VAL A 281 0.42 1.91 -1.63
C VAL A 281 -0.37 2.53 -2.75
N LEU A 282 -1.64 2.81 -2.49
CA LEU A 282 -2.57 3.42 -3.41
C LEU A 282 -2.85 4.85 -2.96
N LEU A 283 -2.62 5.82 -3.85
CA LEU A 283 -2.96 7.23 -3.68
C LEU A 283 -3.99 7.63 -4.75
N TYR A 284 -5.14 8.15 -4.33
CA TYR A 284 -6.17 8.64 -5.26
C TYR A 284 -7.06 9.68 -4.59
N ARG A 285 -7.70 10.55 -5.36
CA ARG A 285 -8.69 11.52 -4.86
C ARG A 285 -10.09 11.18 -5.37
N MET A 286 -11.09 11.27 -4.51
CA MET A 286 -12.48 11.09 -4.93
C MET A 286 -12.99 12.34 -5.67
N ALA A 287 -13.77 12.14 -6.74
CA ALA A 287 -14.37 13.23 -7.51
C ALA A 287 -15.40 14.01 -6.70
N ARG A 288 -16.11 13.34 -5.78
CA ARG A 288 -17.11 13.92 -4.88
C ARG A 288 -16.95 13.30 -3.49
N PRO A 289 -17.32 14.02 -2.41
CA PRO A 289 -17.43 13.41 -1.09
C PRO A 289 -18.55 12.35 -1.07
N LEU A 290 -18.56 11.53 -0.02
CA LEU A 290 -19.70 10.67 0.32
C LEU A 290 -20.92 11.55 0.65
N ASP A 291 -22.13 11.00 0.50
CA ASP A 291 -23.39 11.77 0.62
C ASP A 291 -23.54 12.52 1.97
N ASP A 292 -22.91 12.04 3.03
CA ASP A 292 -22.95 12.64 4.38
C ASP A 292 -21.72 13.53 4.71
N ASP A 293 -20.75 13.65 3.81
CA ASP A 293 -19.48 14.34 4.04
C ASP A 293 -19.40 15.71 3.33
N ALA A 294 -18.82 16.70 3.99
CA ALA A 294 -18.51 17.98 3.36
C ALA A 294 -17.39 17.83 2.32
N ALA A 295 -17.55 18.54 1.19
CA ALA A 295 -16.55 18.58 0.13
C ALA A 295 -15.32 19.40 0.54
N GLY A 296 -14.22 19.21 -0.20
CA GLY A 296 -13.09 20.13 -0.17
C GLY A 296 -13.44 21.50 -0.81
N PRO A 297 -12.60 22.52 -0.63
CA PRO A 297 -12.80 23.87 -1.17
C PRO A 297 -13.06 23.93 -2.68
N SER A 298 -12.51 23.00 -3.46
CA SER A 298 -12.75 22.90 -4.90
C SER A 298 -13.96 22.04 -5.29
N GLY A 299 -14.71 21.52 -4.31
CA GLY A 299 -15.83 20.62 -4.51
C GLY A 299 -15.44 19.14 -4.68
N CYS A 300 -14.16 18.81 -4.60
CA CYS A 300 -13.68 17.42 -4.67
C CYS A 300 -13.97 16.65 -3.37
N GLY A 301 -13.91 15.32 -3.45
CA GLY A 301 -13.85 14.47 -2.28
C GLY A 301 -12.44 14.39 -1.68
N PRO A 302 -12.24 13.57 -0.64
CA PRO A 302 -10.96 13.46 0.05
C PRO A 302 -9.88 12.78 -0.81
N LEU A 303 -8.63 13.14 -0.53
CA LEU A 303 -7.43 12.43 -0.97
C LEU A 303 -7.21 11.22 -0.04
N ILE A 304 -7.11 10.04 -0.63
CA ILE A 304 -7.05 8.76 0.07
C ILE A 304 -5.71 8.09 -0.17
N ILE A 305 -5.04 7.74 0.93
CA ILE A 305 -3.86 6.88 0.94
C ILE A 305 -4.22 5.56 1.62
N LYS A 306 -3.96 4.44 0.97
CA LYS A 306 -4.16 3.10 1.54
C LYS A 306 -2.97 2.20 1.24
N SER A 307 -2.59 1.37 2.20
CA SER A 307 -1.57 0.34 1.99
C SER A 307 -2.12 -1.06 2.11
N TYR A 308 -1.58 -1.93 1.26
CA TYR A 308 -1.91 -3.33 1.17
C TYR A 308 -0.64 -4.16 1.23
N VAL A 309 -0.76 -5.38 1.76
CA VAL A 309 0.34 -6.34 1.84
C VAL A 309 0.04 -7.62 1.08
N ASP A 310 1.09 -8.23 0.53
CA ASP A 310 1.05 -9.50 -0.20
C ASP A 310 -0.07 -9.56 -1.27
N ILE A 311 -0.10 -8.54 -2.14
CA ILE A 311 -1.03 -8.47 -3.27
C ILE A 311 -0.44 -9.26 -4.45
N PRO A 312 -1.12 -10.30 -4.98
CA PRO A 312 -0.71 -10.98 -6.20
C PRO A 312 -0.68 -10.00 -7.38
N MET A 313 0.36 -10.06 -8.22
CA MET A 313 0.48 -9.17 -9.37
C MET A 313 -0.73 -9.28 -10.30
N ALA A 314 -1.16 -10.51 -10.62
CA ALA A 314 -2.39 -10.82 -11.35
C ALA A 314 -3.65 -10.11 -10.83
N ASP A 315 -3.80 -10.02 -9.50
CA ASP A 315 -5.02 -9.53 -8.85
C ASP A 315 -4.87 -8.07 -8.40
N LEU A 316 -3.94 -7.30 -8.97
CA LEU A 316 -3.67 -5.92 -8.57
C LEU A 316 -4.90 -5.00 -8.75
N GLU A 317 -5.75 -5.27 -9.73
CA GLU A 317 -7.02 -4.56 -9.93
C GLU A 317 -7.96 -4.60 -8.71
N MET A 318 -7.73 -5.54 -7.80
CA MET A 318 -8.44 -5.66 -6.55
C MET A 318 -8.10 -4.55 -5.54
N ILE A 319 -7.06 -3.74 -5.70
CA ILE A 319 -6.80 -2.68 -4.70
C ILE A 319 -7.69 -1.45 -4.89
N PHE A 320 -8.21 -1.23 -6.11
CA PHE A 320 -8.97 -0.02 -6.42
C PHE A 320 -10.38 -0.03 -5.80
N PRO A 321 -10.90 1.15 -5.43
CA PRO A 321 -12.26 1.29 -4.92
C PRO A 321 -13.30 1.09 -6.04
N GLU A 322 -14.55 0.87 -5.64
CA GLU A 322 -15.74 0.81 -6.51
C GLU A 322 -15.60 -0.07 -7.76
N LYS A 323 -15.93 -1.35 -7.58
CA LYS A 323 -15.83 -2.36 -8.65
C LYS A 323 -17.18 -2.82 -9.13
N THR A 324 -17.29 -2.93 -10.43
CA THR A 324 -18.37 -3.66 -11.08
C THR A 324 -17.90 -5.10 -11.32
N VAL A 325 -18.51 -6.02 -10.58
CA VAL A 325 -18.32 -7.46 -10.82
C VAL A 325 -19.16 -7.82 -12.03
N SER A 326 -18.52 -8.35 -13.07
CA SER A 326 -19.22 -8.82 -14.26
C SER A 326 -19.94 -10.15 -14.02
N VAL A 327 -20.90 -10.45 -14.90
CA VAL A 327 -21.72 -11.66 -14.82
C VAL A 327 -20.90 -12.88 -15.25
N LYS A 328 -21.07 -14.00 -14.55
CA LYS A 328 -20.49 -15.31 -14.97
C LYS A 328 -20.91 -15.66 -16.39
N LEU A 329 -19.97 -16.18 -17.17
CA LEU A 329 -20.21 -16.59 -18.55
C LEU A 329 -21.25 -17.72 -18.62
N GLN A 330 -21.27 -18.63 -17.64
CA GLN A 330 -22.30 -19.66 -17.53
C GLN A 330 -23.72 -19.08 -17.50
N GLU A 331 -23.95 -18.02 -16.73
CA GLU A 331 -25.26 -17.38 -16.59
C GLU A 331 -25.65 -16.63 -17.88
N ILE A 332 -24.69 -15.98 -18.55
CA ILE A 332 -24.91 -15.34 -19.86
C ILE A 332 -25.38 -16.38 -20.89
N ILE A 333 -24.75 -17.56 -20.92
CA ILE A 333 -25.11 -18.63 -21.86
C ILE A 333 -26.50 -19.18 -21.56
N GLN A 334 -26.81 -19.46 -20.29
CA GLN A 334 -28.13 -19.97 -19.90
C GLN A 334 -29.24 -18.96 -20.23
N ASN A 335 -29.02 -17.67 -19.97
CA ASN A 335 -29.95 -16.61 -20.34
C ASN A 335 -30.07 -16.47 -21.86
N GLY A 336 -28.96 -16.57 -22.59
CA GLY A 336 -28.95 -16.57 -24.06
C GLY A 336 -29.79 -17.71 -24.65
N ILE A 337 -29.62 -18.94 -24.14
CA ILE A 337 -30.42 -20.11 -24.56
C ILE A 337 -31.89 -19.86 -24.28
N ALA A 338 -32.25 -19.37 -23.08
CA ALA A 338 -33.65 -19.09 -22.73
C ALA A 338 -34.28 -18.02 -23.66
N ILE A 339 -33.53 -16.98 -24.03
CA ILE A 339 -33.97 -15.94 -24.96
C ILE A 339 -34.18 -16.52 -26.37
N VAL A 340 -33.23 -17.32 -26.88
CA VAL A 340 -33.33 -17.94 -28.20
C VAL A 340 -34.52 -18.90 -28.26
N VAL A 341 -34.73 -19.71 -27.22
CA VAL A 341 -35.90 -20.59 -27.11
C VAL A 341 -37.19 -19.77 -27.12
N ALA A 342 -37.27 -18.70 -26.34
CA ALA A 342 -38.45 -17.83 -26.28
C ALA A 342 -38.78 -17.21 -27.66
N ILE A 343 -37.78 -16.62 -28.33
CA ILE A 343 -37.93 -16.03 -29.67
C ILE A 343 -38.32 -17.10 -30.70
N GLY A 344 -37.66 -18.26 -30.68
CA GLY A 344 -37.96 -19.36 -31.58
C GLY A 344 -39.41 -19.83 -31.45
N THR A 345 -39.94 -19.91 -30.23
CA THR A 345 -41.35 -20.25 -30.03
C THR A 345 -42.33 -19.17 -30.45
N LEU A 346 -41.98 -17.88 -30.34
CA LEU A 346 -42.81 -16.81 -30.87
C LEU A 346 -42.86 -16.83 -32.40
N LEU A 347 -41.71 -17.08 -33.06
CA LEU A 347 -41.64 -17.21 -34.51
C LEU A 347 -42.40 -18.44 -35.03
N TRP A 348 -42.28 -19.57 -34.35
CA TRP A 348 -43.06 -20.78 -34.69
C TRP A 348 -44.56 -20.48 -34.61
N ALA A 349 -45.03 -19.87 -33.51
CA ALA A 349 -46.44 -19.54 -33.33
C ALA A 349 -46.96 -18.54 -34.38
N PHE A 350 -46.11 -17.61 -34.82
CA PHE A 350 -46.42 -16.70 -35.91
C PHE A 350 -46.59 -17.42 -37.24
N VAL A 351 -45.72 -18.40 -37.55
CA VAL A 351 -45.77 -19.18 -38.79
C VAL A 351 -46.94 -20.15 -38.83
N THR A 352 -47.27 -20.81 -37.71
CA THR A 352 -48.37 -21.77 -37.66
C THR A 352 -49.75 -21.14 -37.47
N GLY A 353 -49.83 -19.83 -37.20
CA GLY A 353 -51.09 -19.13 -36.93
C GLY A 353 -51.76 -19.54 -35.61
N GLU A 354 -51.14 -20.44 -34.85
CA GLU A 354 -51.60 -20.90 -33.53
C GLU A 354 -51.12 -19.95 -32.44
N ILE A 355 -51.66 -18.74 -32.46
CA ILE A 355 -51.31 -17.72 -31.46
C ILE A 355 -51.94 -18.14 -30.12
N TRP A 356 -51.18 -18.03 -29.02
CA TRP A 356 -51.70 -18.17 -27.64
C TRP A 356 -52.15 -19.58 -27.19
N THR A 357 -51.49 -20.65 -27.65
CA THR A 357 -51.73 -22.00 -27.12
C THR A 357 -51.22 -22.17 -25.67
N LYS A 358 -51.84 -23.10 -24.91
CA LYS A 358 -51.41 -23.43 -23.53
C LYS A 358 -49.93 -23.84 -23.46
N LYS A 359 -49.44 -24.57 -24.47
CA LYS A 359 -48.03 -25.00 -24.56
C LYS A 359 -47.07 -23.81 -24.65
N MET A 360 -47.43 -22.78 -25.43
CA MET A 360 -46.64 -21.55 -25.57
C MET A 360 -46.61 -20.75 -24.27
N GLN A 361 -47.75 -20.60 -23.60
CA GLN A 361 -47.82 -19.92 -22.30
C GLN A 361 -46.91 -20.61 -21.27
N THR A 362 -46.97 -21.94 -21.16
CA THR A 362 -46.12 -22.69 -20.22
C THR A 362 -44.63 -22.52 -20.53
N LEU A 363 -44.23 -22.53 -21.81
CA LEU A 363 -42.83 -22.37 -22.16
C LEU A 363 -42.32 -20.93 -21.94
N LEU A 364 -43.11 -19.91 -22.28
CA LEU A 364 -42.76 -18.51 -22.01
C LEU A 364 -42.66 -18.23 -20.50
N ILE A 365 -43.59 -18.76 -19.71
CA ILE A 365 -43.54 -18.68 -18.24
C ILE A 365 -42.30 -19.40 -17.71
N ALA A 366 -41.95 -20.57 -18.25
CA ALA A 366 -40.74 -21.29 -17.86
C ALA A 366 -39.46 -20.50 -18.21
N CYS A 367 -39.41 -19.88 -19.39
CA CYS A 367 -38.29 -19.02 -19.80
C CYS A 367 -38.19 -17.78 -18.91
N ALA A 368 -39.31 -17.10 -18.63
CA ALA A 368 -39.36 -15.95 -17.73
C ALA A 368 -38.94 -16.32 -16.30
N GLY A 369 -39.41 -17.46 -15.79
CA GLY A 369 -39.00 -18.00 -14.49
C GLY A 369 -37.50 -18.31 -14.45
N LYS A 370 -36.93 -18.86 -15.53
CA LYS A 370 -35.48 -19.10 -15.65
C LYS A 370 -34.68 -17.81 -15.69
N LEU A 371 -35.11 -16.80 -16.44
CA LEU A 371 -34.46 -15.48 -16.48
C LEU A 371 -34.50 -14.80 -15.11
N GLY A 372 -35.64 -14.88 -14.40
CA GLY A 372 -35.76 -14.37 -13.03
C GLY A 372 -34.86 -15.11 -12.04
N GLN A 373 -34.82 -16.46 -12.13
CA GLN A 373 -33.91 -17.29 -11.33
C GLN A 373 -32.44 -16.92 -11.60
N SER A 374 -32.04 -16.76 -12.85
CA SER A 374 -30.67 -16.35 -13.19
C SER A 374 -30.35 -14.95 -12.67
N TYR A 375 -31.26 -13.98 -12.82
CA TYR A 375 -31.07 -12.63 -12.27
C TYR A 375 -30.80 -12.64 -10.76
N THR A 376 -31.59 -13.40 -10.00
CA THR A 376 -31.36 -13.55 -8.55
C THR A 376 -30.05 -14.28 -8.24
N ALA A 377 -29.70 -15.33 -8.99
CA ALA A 377 -28.45 -16.06 -8.82
C ALA A 377 -27.22 -15.17 -9.10
N ILE A 378 -27.29 -14.31 -10.12
CA ILE A 378 -26.27 -13.33 -10.45
C ILE A 378 -26.09 -12.33 -9.31
N ASN A 379 -27.18 -11.79 -8.76
CA ASN A 379 -27.11 -10.84 -7.65
C ASN A 379 -26.54 -11.48 -6.38
N VAL A 380 -26.97 -12.70 -6.04
CA VAL A 380 -26.42 -13.46 -4.89
C VAL A 380 -24.94 -13.76 -5.10
N ALA A 381 -24.55 -14.17 -6.31
CA ALA A 381 -23.15 -14.36 -6.65
C ALA A 381 -22.37 -13.05 -6.47
N ARG A 382 -22.84 -11.94 -7.06
CA ARG A 382 -22.22 -10.62 -6.95
C ARG A 382 -22.00 -10.23 -5.49
N THR A 383 -23.02 -10.31 -4.64
CA THR A 383 -22.90 -10.01 -3.21
C THR A 383 -21.88 -10.91 -2.51
N ARG A 384 -21.90 -12.22 -2.81
CA ARG A 384 -20.96 -13.17 -2.21
C ARG A 384 -19.51 -12.90 -2.63
N TYR A 385 -19.28 -12.62 -3.91
CA TYR A 385 -17.94 -12.31 -4.43
C TYR A 385 -17.43 -10.97 -3.91
N SER A 386 -18.26 -9.92 -3.95
CA SER A 386 -17.91 -8.62 -3.35
C SER A 386 -17.58 -8.77 -1.87
N GLY A 387 -18.32 -9.61 -1.13
CA GLY A 387 -18.01 -9.91 0.27
C GLY A 387 -16.68 -10.66 0.48
N MET A 388 -16.37 -11.66 -0.34
CA MET A 388 -15.09 -12.38 -0.26
C MET A 388 -13.91 -11.47 -0.60
N MET A 389 -14.02 -10.68 -1.67
CA MET A 389 -13.00 -9.72 -2.07
C MET A 389 -12.80 -8.64 -1.01
N ALA A 390 -13.89 -8.09 -0.45
CA ALA A 390 -13.80 -7.12 0.65
C ALA A 390 -13.11 -7.72 1.86
N LYS A 391 -13.42 -8.96 2.24
CA LYS A 391 -12.77 -9.65 3.35
C LYS A 391 -11.27 -9.87 3.10
N ASP A 392 -10.89 -10.32 1.90
CA ASP A 392 -9.48 -10.52 1.52
C ASP A 392 -8.72 -9.18 1.51
N LEU A 393 -9.33 -8.12 0.96
CA LEU A 393 -8.77 -6.77 0.97
C LEU A 393 -8.62 -6.21 2.37
N ILE A 394 -9.60 -6.40 3.25
CA ILE A 394 -9.51 -5.95 4.65
C ILE A 394 -8.38 -6.69 5.36
N GLN A 395 -8.25 -8.00 5.14
CA GLN A 395 -7.17 -8.79 5.74
C GLN A 395 -5.79 -8.35 5.24
N LYS A 396 -5.69 -7.92 3.98
CA LYS A 396 -4.46 -7.41 3.38
C LYS A 396 -4.25 -5.92 3.56
N SER A 397 -5.24 -5.17 4.05
CA SER A 397 -5.13 -3.74 4.32
C SER A 397 -4.34 -3.53 5.61
N ARG A 398 -3.25 -2.75 5.55
CA ARG A 398 -2.37 -2.52 6.70
C ARG A 398 -2.68 -1.20 7.38
N ASN A 399 -2.43 -0.09 6.69
CA ASN A 399 -2.64 1.26 7.20
C ASN A 399 -3.43 2.10 6.17
N ALA A 400 -4.01 3.21 6.64
CA ALA A 400 -4.67 4.18 5.79
C ALA A 400 -4.42 5.61 6.30
N GLN A 401 -4.51 6.58 5.38
CA GLN A 401 -4.44 8.02 5.65
C GLN A 401 -3.21 8.39 6.50
N GLU A 402 -3.42 9.18 7.55
CA GLU A 402 -2.38 9.66 8.47
C GLU A 402 -1.55 8.53 9.08
N GLY A 403 -2.19 7.41 9.46
CA GLY A 403 -1.46 6.27 10.01
C GLY A 403 -0.50 5.63 8.99
N MET A 404 -0.86 5.67 7.70
CA MET A 404 0.04 5.24 6.63
C MET A 404 1.15 6.25 6.40
N LEU A 405 0.84 7.54 6.40
CA LEU A 405 1.81 8.61 6.21
C LEU A 405 2.93 8.55 7.26
N MET A 406 2.57 8.41 8.54
CA MET A 406 3.54 8.29 9.63
C MET A 406 4.39 7.02 9.49
N HIS A 407 3.78 5.91 9.08
CA HIS A 407 4.50 4.67 8.80
C HIS A 407 5.49 4.81 7.64
N LEU A 408 5.13 5.56 6.59
CA LEU A 408 6.02 5.83 5.45
C LEU A 408 7.18 6.72 5.84
N LEU A 409 6.94 7.78 6.61
CA LEU A 409 7.97 8.68 7.13
C LEU A 409 8.98 7.91 7.99
N GLU A 410 8.49 7.09 8.93
CA GLU A 410 9.34 6.22 9.74
C GLU A 410 10.08 5.20 8.86
N SER A 411 9.39 4.59 7.88
CA SER A 411 10.02 3.61 7.00
C SER A 411 11.10 4.22 6.10
N MET A 412 10.92 5.47 5.65
CA MET A 412 11.91 6.22 4.88
C MET A 412 13.16 6.43 5.74
N GLU A 413 13.00 7.02 6.92
CA GLU A 413 14.10 7.23 7.87
C GLU A 413 14.84 5.92 8.18
N ASP A 414 14.09 4.83 8.43
CA ASP A 414 14.66 3.53 8.76
C ASP A 414 15.46 2.93 7.60
N GLN A 415 15.02 3.07 6.34
CA GLN A 415 15.80 2.58 5.18
C GLN A 415 17.09 3.37 4.99
N GLU A 416 17.01 4.70 4.99
CA GLU A 416 18.18 5.56 4.83
C GLU A 416 19.25 5.27 5.91
N ILE A 417 18.83 5.06 7.16
CA ILE A 417 19.75 4.74 8.26
C ILE A 417 20.37 3.34 8.07
N LYS A 418 19.63 2.35 7.57
CA LYS A 418 20.18 0.99 7.34
C LYS A 418 21.29 1.02 6.30
N GLU A 419 21.07 1.73 5.21
CA GLU A 419 22.05 1.86 4.13
C GLU A 419 23.30 2.59 4.60
N MET A 420 23.15 3.75 5.26
CA MET A 420 24.28 4.48 5.83
C MET A 420 25.06 3.65 6.85
N LEU A 421 24.36 2.93 7.74
CA LEU A 421 24.97 2.06 8.74
C LEU A 421 25.80 0.97 8.07
N LEU A 422 25.21 0.24 7.12
CA LEU A 422 25.89 -0.86 6.43
C LEU A 422 27.11 -0.37 5.67
N ALA A 423 26.97 0.71 4.90
CA ALA A 423 28.07 1.30 4.16
C ALA A 423 29.22 1.72 5.09
N PHE A 424 28.92 2.40 6.20
CA PHE A 424 29.93 2.82 7.18
C PHE A 424 30.61 1.62 7.87
N VAL A 425 29.85 0.62 8.30
CA VAL A 425 30.39 -0.56 8.98
C VAL A 425 31.27 -1.38 8.02
N ILE A 426 30.83 -1.62 6.79
CA ILE A 426 31.62 -2.35 5.79
C ILE A 426 32.95 -1.63 5.51
N LEU A 427 32.93 -0.31 5.31
CA LEU A 427 34.15 0.47 5.11
C LEU A 427 35.08 0.40 6.34
N THR A 428 34.51 0.40 7.55
CA THR A 428 35.27 0.30 8.80
C THR A 428 35.92 -1.09 8.96
N VAL A 429 35.17 -2.16 8.73
CA VAL A 429 35.63 -3.55 8.82
C VAL A 429 36.72 -3.84 7.78
N ARG A 430 36.53 -3.37 6.55
CA ARG A 430 37.47 -3.62 5.46
C ARG A 430 38.76 -2.80 5.60
N GLY A 431 38.72 -1.64 6.25
CA GLY A 431 39.89 -0.81 6.56
C GLY A 431 40.67 -0.31 5.33
N LYS A 432 40.07 -0.38 4.15
CA LYS A 432 40.65 0.03 2.86
C LYS A 432 39.72 0.96 2.11
N SER A 433 40.26 1.72 1.16
CA SER A 433 39.44 2.55 0.29
C SER A 433 38.78 1.71 -0.80
N MET A 434 37.48 1.93 -1.04
CA MET A 434 36.65 1.12 -1.94
C MET A 434 35.84 2.02 -2.88
N THR A 435 35.50 1.51 -4.05
CA THR A 435 34.58 2.18 -4.98
C THR A 435 33.13 1.97 -4.55
N LEU A 436 32.20 2.81 -5.03
CA LEU A 436 30.76 2.66 -4.74
C LEU A 436 30.26 1.24 -5.05
N LYS A 437 30.65 0.68 -6.21
CA LYS A 437 30.27 -0.68 -6.62
C LYS A 437 30.82 -1.76 -5.70
N GLU A 438 32.04 -1.59 -5.19
CA GLU A 438 32.59 -2.58 -4.26
C GLU A 438 31.88 -2.55 -2.91
N ILE A 439 31.51 -1.36 -2.42
CA ILE A 439 30.76 -1.21 -1.17
C ILE A 439 29.36 -1.82 -1.32
N ASP A 440 28.69 -1.47 -2.42
CA ASP A 440 27.40 -1.99 -2.81
C ASP A 440 27.37 -3.53 -2.81
N ILE A 441 28.31 -4.14 -3.54
CA ILE A 441 28.42 -5.60 -3.65
C ILE A 441 28.61 -6.27 -2.29
N GLU A 442 29.40 -5.66 -1.41
CA GLU A 442 29.72 -6.18 -0.08
C GLU A 442 28.54 -6.04 0.90
N CYS A 443 27.76 -4.96 0.80
CA CYS A 443 26.50 -4.80 1.52
C CYS A 443 25.48 -5.87 1.09
N GLU A 444 25.31 -6.09 -0.22
CA GLU A 444 24.43 -7.14 -0.76
C GLU A 444 24.88 -8.53 -0.30
N ASP A 445 26.19 -8.83 -0.35
CA ASP A 445 26.73 -10.12 0.10
C ASP A 445 26.52 -10.32 1.61
N PHE A 446 26.68 -9.27 2.42
CA PHE A 446 26.39 -9.32 3.84
C PHE A 446 24.91 -9.65 4.10
N LEU A 447 23.98 -8.93 3.45
CA LEU A 447 22.54 -9.14 3.61
C LEU A 447 22.11 -10.54 3.16
N ARG A 448 22.70 -11.04 2.08
CA ARG A 448 22.44 -12.38 1.57
C ARG A 448 22.98 -13.48 2.49
N ASN A 449 24.22 -13.37 2.92
CA ASN A 449 24.89 -14.42 3.70
C ASN A 449 24.36 -14.51 5.14
N VAL A 450 24.00 -13.37 5.74
CA VAL A 450 23.55 -13.32 7.14
C VAL A 450 22.03 -13.49 7.26
N PHE A 451 21.25 -12.85 6.38
CA PHE A 451 19.79 -12.81 6.49
C PHE A 451 19.06 -13.58 5.39
N GLY A 452 19.77 -14.08 4.36
CA GLY A 452 19.14 -14.74 3.21
C GLY A 452 18.29 -13.79 2.36
N VAL A 453 18.61 -12.49 2.38
CA VAL A 453 17.90 -11.45 1.64
C VAL A 453 18.66 -11.12 0.37
N ASP A 454 18.03 -11.31 -0.79
CA ASP A 454 18.53 -10.81 -2.07
C ASP A 454 17.89 -9.41 -2.33
N CYS A 455 18.68 -8.34 -2.17
CA CYS A 455 18.29 -6.95 -2.42
C CYS A 455 19.27 -6.27 -3.38
N ASP A 456 18.83 -5.22 -4.07
CA ASP A 456 19.63 -4.34 -4.95
C ASP A 456 20.00 -3.08 -4.16
N PHE A 457 21.12 -3.10 -3.44
CA PHE A 457 21.39 -2.10 -2.39
C PHE A 457 21.57 -0.68 -2.99
N ASP A 458 20.89 0.34 -2.45
CA ASP A 458 21.13 1.73 -2.90
C ASP A 458 22.24 2.38 -2.07
N ILE A 459 23.45 2.38 -2.62
CA ILE A 459 24.60 3.02 -2.00
C ILE A 459 24.70 4.52 -2.31
N GLU A 460 24.11 5.02 -3.41
CA GLU A 460 24.43 6.35 -3.94
C GLU A 460 23.92 7.45 -3.00
N GLY A 461 22.63 7.39 -2.62
CA GLY A 461 22.02 8.36 -1.73
C GLY A 461 22.67 8.38 -0.34
N SER A 462 22.96 7.19 0.19
CA SER A 462 23.55 7.02 1.51
C SER A 462 25.00 7.49 1.59
N MET A 463 25.79 7.32 0.52
CA MET A 463 27.17 7.82 0.48
C MET A 463 27.25 9.34 0.45
N ILE A 464 26.35 10.01 -0.27
CA ILE A 464 26.27 11.49 -0.28
C ILE A 464 26.05 12.01 1.15
N LYS A 465 25.15 11.37 1.91
CA LYS A 465 24.86 11.73 3.29
C LYS A 465 26.06 11.46 4.19
N LEU A 466 26.69 10.28 4.11
CA LEU A 466 27.87 9.96 4.91
C LEU A 466 29.05 10.92 4.65
N LEU A 467 29.25 11.34 3.40
CA LEU A 467 30.25 12.35 3.02
C LEU A 467 29.92 13.72 3.61
N ARG A 468 28.66 14.16 3.48
CA ARG A 468 28.18 15.42 4.08
C ARG A 468 28.34 15.41 5.59
N GLU A 469 28.12 14.26 6.22
CA GLU A 469 28.25 14.12 7.66
C GLU A 469 29.71 14.03 8.14
N GLY A 470 30.67 13.84 7.24
CA GLY A 470 32.09 13.67 7.56
C GLY A 470 32.45 12.27 8.10
N LEU A 471 31.54 11.31 7.96
CA LEU A 471 31.73 9.91 8.41
C LEU A 471 32.45 9.05 7.38
N VAL A 472 32.45 9.51 6.14
CA VAL A 472 33.23 8.94 5.04
C VAL A 472 34.03 10.05 4.40
N GLU A 473 35.24 9.71 3.96
CA GLU A 473 36.13 10.60 3.23
C GLU A 473 36.36 10.07 1.81
N GLN A 474 36.26 10.97 0.83
CA GLN A 474 36.73 10.70 -0.53
C GLN A 474 38.25 10.92 -0.57
N ARG A 475 39.01 9.87 -0.89
CA ARG A 475 40.48 9.96 -0.95
C ARG A 475 40.96 10.36 -2.34
N ALA A 476 41.14 9.38 -3.22
CA ALA A 476 41.67 9.59 -4.57
C ALA A 476 40.64 9.14 -5.62
N GLY A 477 40.18 10.08 -6.45
CA GLY A 477 39.20 9.79 -7.48
C GLY A 477 37.89 9.25 -6.90
N VAL A 478 37.51 8.03 -7.27
CA VAL A 478 36.24 7.37 -6.89
C VAL A 478 36.38 6.44 -5.68
N LEU A 479 37.44 6.59 -4.88
CA LEU A 479 37.71 5.75 -3.72
C LEU A 479 37.29 6.43 -2.42
N TYR A 480 36.49 5.71 -1.63
CA TYR A 480 35.91 6.15 -0.37
C TYR A 480 36.45 5.33 0.79
N ALA A 481 36.66 5.96 1.94
CA ALA A 481 37.10 5.30 3.17
C ALA A 481 36.31 5.82 4.36
N ALA A 482 36.06 4.95 5.35
CA ALA A 482 35.48 5.38 6.62
C ALA A 482 36.44 6.34 7.36
N THR A 483 35.86 7.38 7.94
CA THR A 483 36.55 8.29 8.87
C THR A 483 36.96 7.50 10.13
N PRO A 484 38.17 7.71 10.69
CA PRO A 484 38.58 7.04 11.92
C PRO A 484 37.56 7.22 13.05
N LEU A 485 37.24 6.15 13.79
CA LEU A 485 36.14 6.13 14.77
C LEU A 485 36.19 7.27 15.78
N LYS A 486 37.38 7.61 16.30
CA LYS A 486 37.55 8.72 17.24
C LYS A 486 37.15 10.07 16.64
N THR A 487 37.53 10.30 15.38
CA THR A 487 37.17 11.53 14.65
C THR A 487 35.68 11.54 14.33
N ALA A 488 35.13 10.42 13.87
CA ALA A 488 33.70 10.29 13.57
C ALA A 488 32.83 10.60 14.81
N LEU A 489 33.16 10.02 15.97
CA LEU A 489 32.47 10.31 17.23
C LEU A 489 32.57 11.78 17.63
N ALA A 490 33.77 12.38 17.56
CA ALA A 490 33.95 13.79 17.88
C ALA A 490 33.15 14.73 16.96
N LEU A 491 33.04 14.40 15.67
CA LEU A 491 32.22 15.16 14.71
C LEU A 491 30.73 15.05 15.02
N LEU A 492 30.24 13.85 15.35
CA LEU A 492 28.85 13.63 15.69
C LEU A 492 28.47 14.31 17.02
N ASP A 493 29.36 14.25 18.01
CA ASP A 493 29.19 14.87 19.33
C ASP A 493 29.10 16.38 19.21
N ASN A 494 30.05 16.99 18.49
CA ASN A 494 30.04 18.43 18.23
C ASN A 494 28.76 18.87 17.49
N LYS A 495 28.29 18.07 16.53
CA LYS A 495 27.02 18.36 15.84
C LYS A 495 25.84 18.29 16.78
N TRP A 496 25.76 17.24 17.60
CA TRP A 496 24.68 17.04 18.56
C TRP A 496 24.59 18.19 19.56
N ASP A 497 25.72 18.57 20.13
CA ASP A 497 25.82 19.67 21.10
C ASP A 497 25.40 21.02 20.50
N ASN A 498 25.65 21.22 19.21
CA ASN A 498 25.33 22.44 18.48
C ASN A 498 24.03 22.35 17.66
N ILE A 499 23.16 21.37 17.93
CA ILE A 499 21.80 21.35 17.33
C ILE A 499 21.01 22.58 17.79
N PHE A 500 21.23 23.02 19.03
CA PHE A 500 20.53 24.16 19.61
C PHE A 500 21.51 25.25 20.01
N ASP A 501 21.14 26.50 19.73
CA ASP A 501 21.94 27.70 20.04
C ASP A 501 22.03 28.02 21.55
N TYR A 502 21.58 27.11 22.43
CA TYR A 502 21.65 27.25 23.89
C TYR A 502 22.95 26.72 24.51
N ASN A 503 23.94 26.42 23.67
CA ASN A 503 25.19 25.81 24.09
C ASN A 503 26.11 26.84 24.77
N VAL A 504 27.00 26.35 25.64
CA VAL A 504 27.66 27.05 26.76
C VAL A 504 28.43 28.34 26.40
N ASP A 505 28.74 28.58 25.13
CA ASP A 505 29.46 29.78 24.67
C ASP A 505 28.55 30.98 24.34
N ALA A 506 27.23 30.80 24.32
CA ALA A 506 26.27 31.89 24.21
C ALA A 506 26.09 32.55 25.59
N VAL A 507 26.87 33.62 25.86
CA VAL A 507 26.77 34.59 26.98
C VAL A 507 25.71 34.18 28.01
N ASP A 508 26.13 33.57 29.12
CA ASP A 508 25.26 33.01 30.17
C ASP A 508 24.07 33.93 30.50
N GLY A 509 22.96 33.67 29.82
CA GLY A 509 21.69 34.39 29.95
C GLY A 509 20.83 33.84 31.07
N GLY A 510 21.44 33.22 32.10
CA GLY A 510 20.75 32.62 33.23
C GLY A 510 20.51 31.11 33.12
N ARG A 511 21.32 30.39 32.33
CA ARG A 511 21.20 28.93 32.18
C ARG A 511 21.66 28.21 33.44
N GLU A 512 22.79 28.62 34.02
CA GLU A 512 23.29 28.05 35.28
C GLU A 512 22.29 28.28 36.42
N ASP A 513 21.73 29.49 36.50
CA ASP A 513 20.70 29.86 37.47
C ASP A 513 19.40 29.04 37.30
N ALA A 514 18.99 28.77 36.05
CA ALA A 514 17.84 27.92 35.75
C ALA A 514 18.09 26.45 36.13
N LEU A 515 19.26 25.90 35.82
CA LEU A 515 19.66 24.54 36.17
C LEU A 515 19.82 24.35 37.69
N ALA A 516 20.41 25.33 38.38
CA ALA A 516 20.55 25.32 39.84
C ALA A 516 19.19 25.41 40.55
N LYS A 517 18.24 26.19 40.02
CA LYS A 517 16.85 26.19 40.51
C LYS A 517 16.18 24.83 40.28
N TYR A 518 16.38 24.21 39.12
CA TYR A 518 15.76 22.92 38.79
C TYR A 518 16.34 21.73 39.58
N ALA A 519 17.64 21.75 39.91
CA ALA A 519 18.27 20.70 40.72
C ALA A 519 17.59 20.50 42.10
N ASN A 520 17.00 21.58 42.64
CA ASN A 520 16.26 21.56 43.90
C ASN A 520 14.79 21.08 43.77
N LEU A 521 14.26 20.93 42.55
CA LEU A 521 12.95 20.35 42.26
C LEU A 521 13.11 18.95 41.66
N HIS A 522 13.31 17.93 42.50
CA HIS A 522 13.29 16.55 42.01
C HIS A 522 11.90 16.17 41.46
N PRO A 523 11.80 15.42 40.34
CA PRO A 523 10.52 15.02 39.72
C PRO A 523 9.56 14.31 40.67
N ASP A 524 10.11 13.48 41.57
CA ASP A 524 9.34 12.67 42.52
C ASP A 524 8.58 13.51 43.55
N THR A 525 9.11 14.70 43.93
CA THR A 525 8.44 15.60 44.88
C THR A 525 7.33 16.42 44.21
N VAL A 526 7.51 16.76 42.93
CA VAL A 526 6.49 17.43 42.12
C VAL A 526 5.31 16.48 41.84
N GLU A 527 5.57 15.22 41.50
CA GLU A 527 4.51 14.23 41.27
C GLU A 527 3.72 13.91 42.55
N ALA A 528 4.40 13.80 43.69
CA ALA A 528 3.76 13.60 44.99
C ALA A 528 2.87 14.78 45.38
N SER A 529 3.37 16.01 45.27
CA SER A 529 2.58 17.21 45.57
C SER A 529 1.39 17.40 44.62
N LEU A 530 1.55 17.04 43.33
CA LEU A 530 0.46 17.06 42.37
C LEU A 530 -0.61 16.00 42.68
N ARG A 531 -0.19 14.79 43.09
CA ARG A 531 -1.12 13.74 43.55
C ARG A 531 -1.91 14.19 44.78
N ASP A 532 -1.26 14.85 45.73
CA ASP A 532 -1.93 15.36 46.92
C ASP A 532 -2.94 16.47 46.59
N ALA A 533 -2.61 17.36 45.65
CA ALA A 533 -3.51 18.40 45.15
C ALA A 533 -4.70 17.83 44.37
N LEU A 534 -4.50 16.78 43.57
CA LEU A 534 -5.59 16.09 42.88
C LEU A 534 -6.51 15.38 43.89
N ASN A 535 -5.93 14.70 44.88
CA ASN A 535 -6.68 14.02 45.94
C ASN A 535 -7.49 15.00 46.81
N SER A 536 -7.00 16.21 47.07
CA SER A 536 -7.77 17.24 47.77
C SER A 536 -8.93 17.77 46.91
N THR A 537 -8.68 18.00 45.63
CA THR A 537 -9.70 18.45 44.67
C THR A 537 -10.83 17.42 44.52
N ASP A 538 -10.50 16.13 44.46
CA ASP A 538 -11.50 15.05 44.37
C ASP A 538 -12.34 14.94 45.65
N LYS A 539 -11.74 15.18 46.84
CA LYS A 539 -12.49 15.27 48.10
C LYS A 539 -13.46 16.45 48.11
N GLU A 540 -13.06 17.60 47.59
CA GLU A 540 -13.94 18.77 47.47
C GLU A 540 -15.11 18.50 46.52
N ARG A 541 -14.85 17.88 45.35
CA ARG A 541 -15.89 17.47 44.41
C ARG A 541 -16.88 16.48 45.03
N ALA A 542 -16.38 15.49 45.77
CA ALA A 542 -17.23 14.52 46.47
C ALA A 542 -18.13 15.20 47.52
N LYS A 543 -17.63 16.22 48.22
CA LYS A 543 -18.42 17.01 49.16
C LYS A 543 -19.55 17.77 48.46
N VAL A 544 -19.24 18.46 47.35
CA VAL A 544 -20.25 19.18 46.55
C VAL A 544 -21.34 18.23 46.03
N VAL A 545 -20.97 17.04 45.57
CA VAL A 545 -21.93 16.02 45.11
C VAL A 545 -22.87 15.58 46.24
N ASN A 546 -22.34 15.38 47.45
CA ASN A 546 -23.16 15.03 48.61
C ASN A 546 -24.10 16.15 49.02
N ASP A 547 -23.64 17.41 49.00
CA ASP A 547 -24.48 18.58 49.31
C ASP A 547 -25.61 18.75 48.28
N LEU A 548 -25.31 18.57 46.99
CA LEU A 548 -26.32 18.58 45.92
C LEU A 548 -27.35 17.45 46.07
N LYS A 549 -26.90 16.25 46.48
CA LYS A 549 -27.81 15.13 46.74
C LYS A 549 -28.74 15.42 47.91
N ALA A 550 -28.23 15.99 48.99
CA ALA A 550 -29.03 16.40 50.14
C ALA A 550 -30.08 17.46 49.77
N GLN A 551 -29.70 18.46 48.96
CA GLN A 551 -30.64 19.46 48.44
C GLN A 551 -31.74 18.82 47.57
N ASN A 552 -31.37 17.87 46.72
CA ASN A 552 -32.33 17.17 45.87
C ASN A 552 -33.30 16.30 46.67
N ASP A 553 -32.83 15.64 47.73
CA ASP A 553 -33.69 14.87 48.64
C ASP A 553 -34.70 15.77 49.38
N VAL A 554 -34.29 16.99 49.75
CA VAL A 554 -35.20 18.00 50.34
C VAL A 554 -36.24 18.46 49.33
N LEU A 555 -35.82 18.84 48.12
CA LEU A 555 -36.74 19.23 47.05
C LEU A 555 -37.73 18.11 46.71
N THR A 556 -37.27 16.86 46.69
CA THR A 556 -38.13 15.70 46.43
C THR A 556 -39.18 15.52 47.52
N LYS A 557 -38.84 15.77 48.79
CA LYS A 557 -39.81 15.77 49.90
C LYS A 557 -40.82 16.91 49.79
N GLU A 558 -40.36 18.13 49.52
CA GLU A 558 -41.25 19.29 49.33
C GLU A 558 -42.23 19.09 48.17
N VAL A 559 -41.76 18.55 47.04
CA VAL A 559 -42.63 18.18 45.91
C VAL A 559 -43.62 17.09 46.30
N GLY A 560 -43.20 16.09 47.08
CA GLY A 560 -44.09 15.05 47.61
C GLY A 560 -45.18 15.60 48.54
N GLU A 561 -44.83 16.54 49.42
CA GLU A 561 -45.75 17.23 50.32
C GLU A 561 -46.74 18.12 49.55
N LEU A 562 -46.26 18.90 48.58
CA LEU A 562 -47.09 19.69 47.68
C LEU A 562 -48.05 18.81 46.87
N SER A 563 -47.57 17.68 46.33
CA SER A 563 -48.41 16.71 45.61
C SER A 563 -49.52 16.12 46.50
N ASN A 564 -49.20 15.80 47.75
CA ASN A 564 -50.19 15.30 48.72
C ASN A 564 -51.18 16.39 49.14
N SER A 565 -50.74 17.64 49.28
CA SER A 565 -51.62 18.79 49.52
C SER A 565 -52.58 19.03 48.35
N LEU A 566 -52.07 18.93 47.11
CA LEU A 566 -52.85 19.05 45.88
C LEU A 566 -53.91 17.95 45.71
N LYS A 567 -53.65 16.72 46.16
CA LYS A 567 -54.63 15.63 46.18
C LYS A 567 -55.78 15.86 47.17
N GLY A 568 -55.57 16.70 48.19
CA GLY A 568 -56.61 17.11 49.15
C GLY A 568 -57.54 18.21 48.63
N PHE A 569 -57.19 18.88 47.52
CA PHE A 569 -58.06 19.85 46.87
C PHE A 569 -59.02 19.13 45.92
N ASN A 570 -60.29 19.08 46.31
CA ASN A 570 -61.36 18.65 45.43
C ASN A 570 -61.60 19.77 44.39
N TRP A 571 -60.99 19.65 43.21
CA TRP A 571 -61.17 20.58 42.10
C TRP A 571 -62.64 20.54 41.64
N ARG A 572 -63.47 21.44 42.18
CA ARG A 572 -64.76 21.76 41.57
C ARG A 572 -64.45 22.54 40.28
N TYR A 573 -64.89 21.98 39.15
CA TYR A 573 -64.68 22.36 37.74
C TYR A 573 -63.53 21.65 37.01
N SER A 574 -63.79 20.41 36.61
CA SER A 574 -63.91 20.01 35.19
C SER A 574 -64.72 18.72 35.08
#